data_AF-A0A1W5CSU8-F1
#
_entry.id   AF-A0A1W5CSU8-F1
#
_cell.length_a   1.000
_cell.length_b   1.000
_cell.length_c   1.000
_cell.angle_alpha   90.00
_cell.angle_beta   90.00
_cell.angle_gamma   90.00
#
_symmetry.space_group_name_H-M   'P 1'
#
loop_
_entity.id
_entity.type
_entity.pdbx_description
1 polymer ?
#
loop_
_entity_poly.entity_id
_entity_poly.type
_entity_poly.pdbx_seq_one_letter_code
_entity_poly.pdbx_strand_id
1 'polypeptide(L)' 'MSGGFAAREILGIVGPEGWVPLDQYEALKALNAKLKPQALEDADSDLIRVQIQEHWPFDDQDEDE' A
#
# COMPACT_ATOMS: atom_id res chain seq x y z
N MET A 1 19.84 5.45 7.67
CA MET A 1 18.86 4.41 7.31
C MET A 1 17.89 5.03 6.32
N SER A 2 18.02 4.66 5.05
CA SER A 2 17.20 5.16 3.94
C SER A 2 15.87 4.38 3.91
N GLY A 3 14.97 4.68 4.84
CA GLY A 3 13.69 3.96 4.96
C GLY A 3 12.57 4.54 4.08
N GLY A 4 12.69 5.80 3.65
CA GLY A 4 11.64 6.50 2.90
C GLY A 4 11.60 6.20 1.40
N PHE A 5 12.72 5.77 0.81
CA PHE A 5 12.79 5.48 -0.63
C PHE A 5 12.17 4.13 -1.00
N ALA A 6 12.31 3.11 -0.15
CA ALA A 6 11.82 1.76 -0.43
C ALA A 6 10.29 1.68 -0.51
N ALA A 7 9.58 2.41 0.37
CA ALA A 7 8.12 2.43 0.34
C ALA A 7 7.55 3.01 -0.96
N ARG A 8 8.25 3.96 -1.60
CA ARG A 8 7.74 4.65 -2.80
C ARG A 8 7.77 3.77 -4.05
N GLU A 9 8.79 2.91 -4.18
CA GLU A 9 8.85 1.88 -5.23
C GLU A 9 7.86 0.74 -4.97
N ILE A 10 7.71 0.32 -3.70
CA ILE A 10 6.80 -0.78 -3.32
C ILE A 10 5.32 -0.39 -3.50
N LEU A 11 4.98 0.89 -3.28
CA LEU A 11 3.62 1.41 -3.42
C LEU A 11 3.28 1.94 -4.82
N GLY A 12 4.20 1.82 -5.80
CA GLY A 12 3.92 2.18 -7.19
C GLY A 12 3.89 3.67 -7.52
N ILE A 13 4.35 4.54 -6.62
CA ILE A 13 4.40 6.00 -6.84
C ILE A 13 5.65 6.31 -7.69
N VAL A 14 5.58 6.04 -8.99
CA VAL A 14 6.76 6.11 -9.91
C VAL A 14 6.67 7.23 -10.95
N GLY A 15 5.53 7.92 -11.07
CA GLY A 15 5.34 9.01 -12.04
C GLY A 15 5.87 10.38 -11.59
N PRO A 16 6.16 11.31 -12.54
CA PRO A 16 6.63 12.67 -12.25
C PRO A 16 5.68 13.49 -11.36
N GLU A 17 4.42 13.06 -11.30
CA GLU A 17 3.33 13.70 -10.54
C GLU A 17 2.84 12.81 -9.38
N GLY A 18 3.53 11.70 -9.08
CA GLY A 18 3.12 10.75 -8.04
C GLY A 18 2.03 9.75 -8.46
N TRP A 19 1.70 9.68 -9.76
CA TRP A 19 0.76 8.70 -10.31
C TRP A 19 1.45 7.40 -10.74
N VAL A 20 0.66 6.31 -10.74
CA VAL A 20 1.05 5.03 -11.30
C VAL A 20 0.88 5.07 -12.83
N PRO A 21 1.89 4.72 -13.64
CA PRO A 21 1.72 4.54 -15.08
C PRO A 21 0.64 3.50 -15.41
N LEU A 22 -0.18 3.76 -16.43
CA LEU A 22 -1.35 2.92 -16.78
C LEU A 22 -0.98 1.46 -17.05
N ASP A 23 0.16 1.22 -17.72
CA ASP A 23 0.69 -0.10 -18.03
C ASP A 23 1.15 -0.89 -16.78
N GLN A 24 1.35 -0.21 -15.65
CA GLN A 24 1.76 -0.79 -14.38
C GLN A 24 0.63 -0.85 -13.35
N TYR A 25 -0.50 -0.18 -13.61
CA TYR A 25 -1.61 -0.03 -12.67
C TYR A 25 -2.13 -1.37 -12.15
N GLU A 26 -2.51 -2.29 -13.03
CA GLU A 26 -3.07 -3.59 -12.63
C GLU A 26 -2.06 -4.45 -11.86
N ALA A 27 -0.79 -4.41 -12.25
CA ALA A 27 0.27 -5.14 -11.57
C ALA A 27 0.52 -4.61 -10.15
N LEU A 28 0.54 -3.29 -9.98
CA LEU A 28 0.73 -2.63 -8.69
C LEU A 28 -0.50 -2.74 -7.81
N LYS A 29 -1.72 -2.70 -8.38
CA LYS A 29 -2.97 -2.99 -7.65
C LYS A 29 -2.95 -4.41 -7.08
N ALA A 30 -2.51 -5.39 -7.87
CA ALA A 30 -2.36 -6.77 -7.39
C ALA A 30 -1.26 -6.94 -6.32
N LEU A 31 -0.21 -6.12 -6.35
CA LEU A 31 0.81 -6.09 -5.31
C LEU A 31 0.27 -5.44 -4.01
N ASN A 32 -0.43 -4.32 -4.13
CA ASN A 32 -1.08 -3.63 -3.01
C ASN A 32 -2.10 -4.53 -2.29
N ALA A 33 -2.84 -5.36 -3.02
CA ALA A 33 -3.75 -6.35 -2.44
C ALA A 33 -3.03 -7.38 -1.53
N LYS A 34 -1.74 -7.62 -1.75
CA LYS A 34 -0.91 -8.54 -0.93
C LYS A 34 -0.22 -7.85 0.24
N LEU A 35 -0.10 -6.52 0.21
CA LEU A 35 0.58 -5.74 1.23
C LEU A 35 -0.17 -5.71 2.56
N LYS A 36 -1.51 -5.60 2.55
CA LYS A 36 -2.30 -5.57 3.80
C LYS A 36 -2.18 -6.88 4.60
N PRO A 37 -2.36 -8.08 4.00
CA PRO A 37 -2.12 -9.34 4.71
C PRO A 37 -0.70 -9.48 5.25
N GLN A 38 0.32 -9.11 4.48
CA GLN A 38 1.70 -9.16 4.92
C GLN A 38 1.96 -8.23 6.12
N ALA A 39 1.45 -7.01 6.07
CA ALA A 39 1.59 -6.05 7.17
C ALA A 39 0.88 -6.54 8.45
N LEU A 40 -0.24 -7.26 8.33
CA LEU A 40 -0.94 -7.87 9.47
C LEU A 40 -0.17 -9.06 10.08
N GLU A 41 0.50 -9.85 9.24
CA GLU A 41 1.38 -10.94 9.67
C GLU A 41 2.61 -10.40 10.42
N ASP A 42 3.24 -9.36 9.88
CA ASP A 42 4.44 -8.73 10.43
C ASP A 42 4.15 -7.80 11.64
N ALA A 43 2.89 -7.63 12.03
CA ALA A 43 2.52 -6.72 13.11
C ALA A 43 2.98 -7.22 14.50
N ASP A 44 3.86 -6.45 15.14
CA ASP A 44 4.44 -6.78 16.46
C ASP A 44 3.46 -6.70 17.65
N SER A 45 2.26 -6.15 17.44
CA SER A 45 1.27 -6.03 18.51
C SER A 45 -0.16 -5.96 17.98
N ASP A 46 -1.11 -6.32 18.85
CA ASP A 46 -2.54 -6.23 18.54
C ASP A 46 -3.00 -4.79 18.30
N LEU A 47 -2.39 -3.81 18.99
CA LEU A 47 -2.62 -2.40 18.72
C LEU A 47 -2.25 -2.05 17.28
N ILE A 48 -1.09 -2.50 16.81
CA ILE A 48 -0.64 -2.27 15.43
C ILE A 48 -1.57 -2.98 14.43
N ARG A 49 -2.02 -4.21 14.72
CA ARG A 49 -3.00 -4.91 13.86
C ARG A 49 -4.30 -4.13 13.71
N VAL A 50 -4.84 -3.60 14.81
CA VAL A 50 -6.05 -2.76 14.79
C VAL A 50 -5.85 -1.51 13.94
N GLN A 51 -4.71 -0.82 14.10
CA GLN A 51 -4.39 0.35 13.28
C GLN A 51 -4.30 0.01 11.78
N ILE A 52 -3.70 -1.12 11.42
CA ILE A 52 -3.61 -1.58 10.02
C ILE A 52 -5.00 -1.95 9.47
N GLN A 53 -5.89 -2.52 10.29
CA GLN A 53 -7.24 -2.89 9.85
C GLN A 53 -8.11 -1.65 9.61
N GLU A 54 -8.07 -0.68 10.51
CA GLU A 54 -8.95 0.51 10.50
C GLU A 54 -8.46 1.65 9.59
N HIS A 55 -7.15 1.70 9.29
CA HIS A 55 -6.53 2.85 8.62
C HIS A 55 -5.67 2.45 7.42
N TRP A 56 -6.03 1.36 6.73
CA TRP A 56 -5.27 0.94 5.55
C TRP A 56 -5.38 1.99 4.42
N PRO A 57 -4.28 2.57 3.93
CA PRO A 57 -4.33 3.70 3.00
C PRO A 57 -5.04 3.45 1.67
N PHE A 58 -5.25 2.18 1.30
CA PHE A 58 -5.87 1.78 0.04
C PHE A 58 -7.30 1.25 0.21
N ASP A 59 -7.81 1.16 1.45
CA ASP A 59 -9.20 0.77 1.69
C ASP A 59 -10.17 1.91 1.35
N ASP A 60 -9.71 3.17 1.41
CA ASP A 60 -10.48 4.37 1.05
C ASP A 60 -10.67 4.53 -0.48
N GLN A 61 -10.22 3.55 -1.29
CA GLN A 61 -10.28 3.59 -2.76
C GLN A 61 -11.55 2.92 -3.33
N ASP A 62 -12.65 2.93 -2.59
CA ASP A 62 -13.94 2.43 -3.08
C ASP A 62 -14.51 3.47 -4.07
N GLU A 63 -14.24 3.30 -5.37
CA GLU A 63 -14.75 4.16 -6.45
C GLU A 63 -16.24 3.94 -6.75
N ASP A 64 -16.93 3.08 -5.98
CA ASP A 64 -18.35 2.72 -6.15
C ASP A 64 -19.34 3.67 -5.45
N GLU A 65 -18.95 4.93 -5.17
CA GLU A 65 -19.85 5.99 -4.63
C GLU A 65 -20.44 6.91 -5.72
#